data_AF-A0A956WK53-F1
#
_entry.id   AF-A0A956WK53-F1
#
_cell.length_a   1.000
_cell.length_b   1.000
_cell.length_c   1.000
_cell.angle_alpha   90.00
_cell.angle_beta   90.00
_cell.angle_gamma   90.00
#
_symmetry.space_group_name_H-M   'P 1'
#
loop_
_entity.id
_entity.type
_entity.pdbx_description
1 polymer ?
#
loop_
_entity_poly.entity_id
_entity_poly.type
_entity_poly.pdbx_seq_one_letter_code
_entity_poly.pdbx_strand_id
1 'polypeptide(L)'
;MTELPTLDLGAVADSLRGMGYDIEPETAGRPAGSAIIARRDLGERVVLLAIDRAGRMRADLTWLVGEWPGQATLGGSSLRSVDRVTREVTLTGQVASAEQAASVVRALGAIEPWATPDPGVNAASADNPPPP
;
A
#
# COMPACT_ATOMS: atom_id res chain seq x y z
N MET A 1 6.74 -36.03 -12.82
CA MET A 1 7.06 -34.71 -12.25
C MET A 1 5.97 -33.77 -12.73
N THR A 2 5.11 -33.30 -11.85
CA THR A 2 4.06 -32.34 -12.20
C THR A 2 4.68 -30.95 -12.10
N GLU A 3 4.85 -30.26 -13.22
CA GLU A 3 5.28 -28.86 -13.20
C GLU A 3 4.23 -28.05 -12.43
N LEU A 4 4.67 -27.34 -11.40
CA LEU A 4 3.78 -26.44 -10.67
C LEU A 4 3.38 -25.30 -11.61
N PRO A 5 2.08 -24.91 -11.64
CA PRO A 5 1.64 -23.81 -12.47
C PRO A 5 2.44 -22.56 -12.10
N THR A 6 3.13 -22.00 -13.10
CA THR A 6 3.97 -20.82 -12.93
C THR A 6 3.20 -19.61 -13.43
N LEU A 7 3.18 -18.54 -12.64
CA LEU A 7 2.49 -17.31 -13.01
C LEU A 7 3.21 -16.63 -14.18
N ASP A 8 2.46 -16.25 -15.22
CA ASP A 8 2.98 -15.42 -16.30
C ASP A 8 3.17 -13.99 -15.82
N LEU A 9 4.39 -13.69 -15.38
CA LEU A 9 4.75 -12.35 -14.92
C LEU A 9 4.76 -11.31 -16.04
N GLY A 10 4.97 -11.70 -17.31
CA GLY A 10 4.88 -10.75 -18.43
C GLY A 10 3.46 -10.15 -18.54
N ALA A 11 2.46 -11.03 -18.55
CA ALA A 11 1.05 -10.62 -18.58
C ALA A 11 0.63 -9.81 -17.34
N VAL A 12 1.17 -10.15 -16.16
CA VAL A 12 0.96 -9.36 -14.93
C VAL A 12 1.57 -7.96 -15.08
N ALA A 13 2.82 -7.86 -15.53
CA ALA A 13 3.49 -6.58 -15.73
C ALA A 13 2.73 -5.67 -16.70
N ASP A 14 2.25 -6.21 -17.83
CA ASP A 14 1.49 -5.44 -18.81
C ASP A 14 0.15 -4.95 -18.24
N SER A 15 -0.53 -5.80 -17.46
CA SER A 15 -1.75 -5.41 -16.75
C SER A 15 -1.49 -4.29 -15.74
N LEU A 16 -0.41 -4.39 -14.97
CA LEU A 16 0.00 -3.38 -13.99
C LEU A 16 0.31 -2.03 -14.65
N ARG A 17 1.08 -2.04 -15.76
CA ARG A 17 1.34 -0.84 -16.56
C ARG A 17 0.05 -0.23 -17.10
N GLY A 18 -0.87 -1.05 -17.61
CA GLY A 18 -2.18 -0.59 -18.05
C GLY A 18 -3.02 0.07 -16.95
N MET A 19 -2.77 -0.28 -15.69
CA MET A 19 -3.37 0.35 -14.51
C MET A 19 -2.56 1.55 -13.98
N GLY A 20 -1.45 1.93 -14.62
CA GLY A 20 -0.62 3.07 -14.21
C GLY A 20 0.35 2.77 -13.07
N TYR A 21 0.67 1.50 -12.82
CA TYR A 21 1.80 1.16 -11.95
C TYR A 21 3.12 1.38 -12.67
N ASP A 22 4.08 1.95 -11.96
CA ASP A 22 5.48 1.94 -12.32
C ASP A 22 6.12 0.63 -11.86
N ILE A 23 6.88 -0.04 -12.72
CA ILE A 23 7.50 -1.32 -12.42
C ILE A 23 8.97 -1.07 -12.15
N GLU A 24 9.44 -1.48 -10.98
CA GLU A 24 10.84 -1.33 -10.62
C GLU A 24 11.72 -2.13 -11.60
N PRO A 25 12.85 -1.56 -12.04
CA PRO A 25 13.80 -2.28 -12.88
C PRO A 25 14.39 -3.47 -12.12
N GLU A 26 14.84 -4.46 -12.86
CA GLU A 26 15.49 -5.63 -12.26
C GLU A 26 16.70 -5.20 -11.41
N THR A 27 16.67 -5.59 -10.13
CA THR A 27 17.73 -5.25 -9.18
C THR A 27 18.83 -6.31 -9.22
N ALA A 28 20.09 -5.87 -9.20
CA ALA A 28 21.24 -6.77 -9.11
C ALA A 28 21.13 -7.67 -7.87
N GLY A 29 21.32 -8.99 -8.06
CA GLY A 29 21.20 -10.00 -6.99
C GLY A 29 19.87 -10.74 -6.96
N ARG A 30 18.87 -10.35 -7.77
CA ARG A 30 17.65 -11.12 -8.01
C ARG A 30 17.69 -11.77 -9.40
N PRO A 31 17.30 -13.05 -9.56
CA PRO A 31 17.20 -13.65 -10.90
C PRO A 31 16.17 -12.92 -11.77
N ALA A 32 16.52 -12.68 -13.03
CA ALA A 32 15.66 -11.99 -13.98
C ALA A 32 14.26 -12.64 -14.08
N GLY A 33 13.24 -11.78 -14.02
CA GLY A 33 11.83 -12.16 -13.99
C GLY A 33 11.41 -13.08 -12.84
N SER A 34 12.14 -13.17 -11.71
CA SER A 34 11.69 -14.01 -10.59
C SER A 34 10.51 -13.42 -9.82
N ALA A 35 10.38 -12.09 -9.85
CA ALA A 35 9.30 -11.33 -9.23
C ALA A 35 9.16 -9.96 -9.88
N ILE A 36 7.95 -9.41 -9.81
CA ILE A 36 7.65 -8.01 -10.15
C ILE A 36 7.53 -7.25 -8.85
N ILE A 37 8.17 -6.09 -8.78
CA ILE A 37 7.85 -5.05 -7.81
C ILE A 37 7.26 -3.89 -8.59
N ALA A 38 6.12 -3.39 -8.14
CA ALA A 38 5.42 -2.31 -8.79
C ALA A 38 4.90 -1.32 -7.77
N ARG A 39 4.96 -0.03 -8.10
CA ARG A 39 4.47 1.05 -7.26
C ARG A 39 3.43 1.85 -8.02
N ARG A 40 2.39 2.30 -7.32
CA ARG A 40 1.46 3.29 -7.84
C ARG A 40 1.17 4.35 -6.80
N ASP A 41 1.37 5.60 -7.18
CA ASP A 41 0.98 6.76 -6.39
C ASP A 41 -0.43 7.21 -6.81
N LEU A 42 -1.31 7.39 -5.82
CA LEU A 42 -2.73 7.74 -5.97
C LEU A 42 -3.05 8.99 -5.14
N GLY A 43 -2.29 10.07 -5.38
CA GLY A 43 -2.37 11.30 -4.58
C GLY A 43 -1.72 11.12 -3.22
N GLU A 44 -2.50 11.14 -2.14
CA GLU A 44 -2.00 10.95 -0.76
C GLU A 44 -1.78 9.48 -0.39
N ARG A 45 -1.84 8.59 -1.37
CA ARG A 45 -1.72 7.15 -1.17
C ARG A 45 -0.64 6.55 -2.04
N VAL A 46 -0.01 5.52 -1.52
CA VAL A 46 0.98 4.71 -2.22
C VAL A 46 0.59 3.26 -2.09
N VAL A 47 0.60 2.53 -3.21
CA VAL A 47 0.49 1.08 -3.24
C VAL A 47 1.82 0.52 -3.74
N LEU A 48 2.49 -0.26 -2.90
CA LEU A 48 3.67 -1.04 -3.26
C LEU A 48 3.25 -2.50 -3.36
N LEU A 49 3.46 -3.11 -4.53
CA LEU A 49 3.09 -4.49 -4.83
C LEU A 49 4.34 -5.29 -5.14
N ALA A 50 4.45 -6.49 -4.57
CA ALA A 50 5.42 -7.50 -4.96
C ALA A 50 4.68 -8.81 -5.29
N ILE A 51 5.02 -9.42 -6.43
CA ILE A 51 4.47 -10.72 -6.85
C ILE A 51 5.54 -11.58 -7.51
N ASP A 52 5.66 -12.83 -7.08
CA ASP A 52 6.63 -13.77 -7.65
C ASP A 52 6.03 -14.80 -8.61
N ARG A 53 6.89 -15.57 -9.29
CA ARG A 53 6.47 -16.62 -10.22
C ARG A 53 5.63 -17.73 -9.60
N ALA A 54 5.74 -17.94 -8.28
CA ALA A 54 4.89 -18.90 -7.59
C ALA A 54 3.48 -18.34 -7.35
N GLY A 55 3.28 -17.04 -7.55
CA GLY A 55 2.03 -16.34 -7.27
C GLY A 55 1.93 -15.81 -5.85
N ARG A 56 3.02 -15.82 -5.08
CA ARG A 56 3.04 -15.17 -3.75
C ARG A 56 3.01 -13.67 -3.96
N MET A 57 2.02 -13.04 -3.36
CA MET A 57 1.77 -11.62 -3.47
C MET A 57 1.87 -10.95 -2.10
N ARG A 58 2.50 -9.77 -2.07
CA ARG A 58 2.46 -8.82 -0.96
C ARG A 58 2.07 -7.45 -1.51
N ALA A 59 1.13 -6.77 -0.88
CA ALA A 59 0.80 -5.38 -1.16
C ALA A 59 0.89 -4.57 0.14
N ASP A 60 1.70 -3.52 0.14
CA ASP A 60 1.77 -2.53 1.19
C ASP A 60 1.05 -1.27 0.71
N LEU A 61 0.04 -0.84 1.47
CA LEU A 61 -0.78 0.32 1.17
C LEU A 61 -0.54 1.36 2.26
N THR A 62 -0.13 2.56 1.88
CA THR A 62 0.14 3.66 2.81
C THR A 62 -0.69 4.87 2.43
N TRP A 63 -1.36 5.52 3.39
CA TRP A 63 -2.11 6.76 3.14
C TRP A 63 -2.22 7.67 4.36
N LEU A 64 -2.40 8.97 4.10
CA LEU A 64 -2.72 9.97 5.12
C LEU A 64 -4.16 9.75 5.64
N VAL A 65 -4.31 9.68 6.97
CA VAL A 65 -5.61 9.58 7.66
C VAL A 65 -6.08 10.95 8.12
N GLY A 66 -5.16 11.82 8.52
CA GLY A 66 -5.47 13.17 8.93
C GLY A 66 -4.24 14.04 9.07
N GLU A 67 -4.43 15.34 8.86
CA GLU A 67 -3.43 16.38 9.01
C GLU A 67 -4.03 17.55 9.81
N TRP A 68 -3.37 17.97 10.88
CA TRP A 68 -3.80 19.09 11.72
C TRP A 68 -2.68 20.14 11.80
N PRO A 69 -2.90 21.36 11.26
CA PRO A 69 -1.93 22.42 11.41
C PRO A 69 -1.94 22.95 12.85
N GLY A 70 -0.77 23.34 13.34
CA GLY A 70 -0.61 23.91 14.68
C GLY A 70 0.50 24.95 14.73
N GLN A 71 0.77 25.41 15.94
CA GLN A 71 1.95 26.22 16.26
C GLN A 71 2.63 25.66 17.50
N ALA A 72 3.95 25.66 17.50
CA ALA A 72 4.77 25.24 18.62
C ALA A 72 5.75 26.36 18.99
N THR A 73 5.95 26.61 20.28
CA THR A 73 7.02 27.50 20.75
C THR A 73 8.19 26.67 21.24
N LEU A 74 9.36 26.82 20.61
CA LEU A 74 10.59 26.11 20.95
C LEU A 74 11.72 27.13 21.13
N GLY A 75 12.34 27.15 22.32
CA GLY A 75 13.41 28.11 22.64
C GLY A 75 12.98 29.58 22.51
N GLY A 76 11.70 29.89 22.78
CA GLY A 76 11.16 31.25 22.64
C GLY A 76 10.78 31.67 21.21
N SER A 77 10.95 30.81 20.21
CA SER A 77 10.54 31.06 18.83
C SER A 77 9.24 30.32 18.49
N SER A 78 8.30 31.00 17.83
CA SER A 78 7.06 30.38 17.33
C SER A 78 7.29 29.75 15.96
N LEU A 79 6.91 28.48 15.83
CA LEU A 79 7.06 27.66 14.63
C LEU A 79 5.69 27.14 14.19
N ARG A 80 5.47 27.03 12.88
CA ARG A 80 4.32 26.29 12.34
C ARG A 80 4.57 24.79 12.49
N SER A 81 3.66 24.08 13.14
CA SER A 81 3.66 22.61 13.20
C SER A 81 2.56 22.04 12.30
N VAL A 82 2.73 20.79 11.90
CA VAL A 82 1.72 20.01 11.19
C VAL A 82 1.78 18.59 11.73
N ASP A 83 0.73 18.18 12.42
CA ASP A 83 0.60 16.83 12.95
C ASP A 83 -0.04 15.94 11.88
N ARG A 84 0.61 14.83 11.54
CA ARG A 84 0.16 13.90 10.51
C ARG A 84 -0.03 12.50 11.08
N VAL A 85 -1.15 11.88 10.74
CA VAL A 85 -1.40 10.47 11.02
C VAL A 85 -1.45 9.73 9.71
N THR A 86 -0.56 8.75 9.55
CA THR A 86 -0.49 7.87 8.39
C THR A 86 -0.92 6.47 8.79
N ARG A 87 -1.67 5.78 7.92
CA ARG A 87 -1.99 4.36 8.06
C ARG A 87 -1.24 3.56 7.03
N GLU A 88 -0.77 2.41 7.46
CA GLU A 88 -0.17 1.39 6.61
C GLU A 88 -0.96 0.09 6.77
N VAL A 89 -1.21 -0.59 5.66
CA VAL A 89 -1.78 -1.94 5.64
C VAL A 89 -0.95 -2.82 4.72
N THR A 90 -0.48 -3.94 5.27
CA THR A 90 0.14 -5.03 4.50
C THR A 90 -0.88 -6.13 4.26
N LEU A 91 -1.08 -6.48 2.99
CA LEU A 91 -1.85 -7.63 2.55
C LEU A 91 -0.91 -8.66 1.95
N THR A 92 -1.05 -9.92 2.34
CA THR A 92 -0.28 -11.04 1.78
C THR A 92 -1.23 -12.13 1.31
N GLY A 93 -0.92 -12.78 0.20
CA GLY A 93 -1.76 -13.86 -0.30
C GLY A 93 -1.12 -14.61 -1.47
N GLN A 94 -1.92 -15.48 -2.06
CA GLN A 94 -1.56 -16.26 -3.24
C GLN A 94 -2.54 -15.96 -4.37
N VAL A 95 -2.03 -15.78 -5.58
CA VAL A 95 -2.82 -15.72 -6.80
C VAL A 95 -2.40 -16.83 -7.76
N ALA A 96 -3.37 -17.41 -8.45
CA ALA A 96 -3.14 -18.54 -9.34
C ALA A 96 -2.98 -18.15 -10.81
N SER A 97 -3.36 -16.91 -11.18
CA SER A 97 -3.33 -16.45 -12.57
C SER A 97 -3.08 -14.95 -12.67
N ALA A 98 -2.62 -14.51 -13.85
CA ALA A 98 -2.42 -13.09 -14.14
C ALA A 98 -3.72 -12.30 -14.08
N GLU A 99 -4.84 -12.90 -14.51
CA GLU A 99 -6.17 -12.31 -14.42
C GLU A 99 -6.60 -12.11 -12.96
N GLN A 100 -6.36 -13.11 -12.10
CA GLN A 100 -6.64 -12.98 -10.67
C GLN A 100 -5.77 -11.89 -10.03
N ALA A 101 -4.47 -11.84 -10.37
CA ALA A 101 -3.57 -10.78 -9.92
C ALA A 101 -4.09 -9.39 -10.33
N ALA A 102 -4.47 -9.21 -11.59
CA ALA A 102 -5.02 -7.95 -12.09
C ALA A 102 -6.35 -7.58 -11.40
N SER A 103 -7.21 -8.56 -11.12
CA SER A 103 -8.47 -8.35 -10.39
C SER A 103 -8.22 -7.87 -8.96
N VAL A 104 -7.33 -8.53 -8.22
CA VAL A 104 -6.94 -8.13 -6.86
C VAL A 104 -6.38 -6.72 -6.86
N VAL A 105 -5.45 -6.42 -7.77
CA VAL A 105 -4.82 -5.10 -7.85
C VAL A 105 -5.83 -4.01 -8.21
N ARG A 106 -6.80 -4.30 -9.08
CA ARG A 106 -7.89 -3.37 -9.37
C ARG A 106 -8.73 -3.07 -8.13
N ALA A 107 -9.02 -4.08 -7.30
CA ALA A 107 -9.74 -3.88 -6.04
C ALA A 107 -8.93 -3.05 -5.02
N LEU A 108 -7.61 -3.19 -4.98
CA LEU A 108 -6.74 -2.34 -4.14
C LEU A 108 -6.85 -0.86 -4.51
N GLY A 109 -7.01 -0.55 -5.81
CA GLY A 109 -7.19 0.81 -6.29
C GLY A 109 -8.57 1.42 -6.03
N ALA A 110 -9.58 0.62 -5.69
CA ALA A 110 -10.98 1.04 -5.67
C ALA A 110 -11.50 1.53 -4.30
N ILE A 111 -10.70 1.51 -3.24
CA ILE A 111 -11.15 1.78 -1.85
C ILE A 111 -12.35 0.91 -1.49
N GLU A 112 -12.08 -0.32 -1.10
CA GLU A 112 -13.10 -1.11 -0.43
C GLU A 112 -13.33 -0.57 1.01
N PRO A 113 -14.55 -0.67 1.55
CA PRO A 113 -14.91 -0.19 2.90
C PRO A 113 -14.03 -0.75 4.02
N TRP A 114 -13.36 -1.89 3.81
CA TRP A 114 -12.49 -2.52 4.80
C TRP A 114 -11.26 -1.66 5.18
N ALA A 115 -10.83 -0.76 4.29
CA ALA A 115 -9.69 0.13 4.53
C ALA A 115 -10.09 1.40 5.29
N THR A 116 -11.37 1.71 5.39
CA THR A 116 -11.88 2.82 6.20
C THR A 116 -11.82 2.41 7.67
N PRO A 117 -11.24 3.21 8.58
CA PRO A 117 -11.35 2.92 10.00
C PRO A 117 -12.83 2.89 10.37
N ASP A 118 -13.26 1.83 11.04
CA ASP A 118 -14.61 1.74 11.57
C ASP A 118 -14.80 2.90 12.57
N PRO A 119 -15.78 3.81 12.34
CA PRO A 119 -16.02 4.95 13.23
C PRO A 119 -16.32 4.52 14.67
N GLY A 120 -16.67 3.25 14.90
CA GLY A 120 -16.92 2.68 16.23
C GLY A 120 -15.68 2.39 17.08
N VAL A 121 -14.47 2.36 16.52
CA VAL A 121 -13.25 1.95 17.27
C VAL A 121 -12.40 3.15 17.73
N ASN A 122 -12.61 4.34 17.13
CA ASN A 122 -11.87 5.56 17.41
C ASN A 122 -12.74 6.69 17.99
N ALA A 123 -13.91 6.38 18.53
CA ALA A 123 -14.48 7.22 19.57
C ALA A 123 -13.56 7.09 20.80
N ALA A 124 -12.41 7.79 20.76
CA ALA A 124 -11.70 8.17 21.96
C ALA A 124 -12.77 8.76 22.88
N SER A 125 -13.00 8.10 24.01
CA SER A 125 -13.87 8.60 25.06
C SER A 125 -13.50 10.07 25.27
N ALA A 126 -14.44 10.97 24.99
CA ALA A 126 -14.27 12.42 25.13
C ALA A 126 -14.15 12.86 26.61
N ASP A 127 -13.63 11.98 27.47
CA ASP A 127 -13.81 12.00 28.93
C ASP A 127 -12.48 11.99 29.70
N ASN A 128 -11.34 12.17 29.02
CA ASN A 128 -10.06 12.40 29.69
C ASN A 128 -9.54 13.80 29.39
N PRO A 129 -9.91 14.83 30.18
CA PRO A 129 -9.19 16.10 30.16
C PRO A 129 -7.73 15.88 30.59
N PRO A 130 -6.79 16.71 30.09
CA PRO A 130 -5.38 16.59 30.47
C PRO A 130 -5.20 16.81 31.99
N PRO A 131 -4.24 16.11 32.65
CA PRO A 131 -3.97 16.26 34.08
C PRO A 131 -3.44 17.67 34.43
N PRO A 132 -3.62 18.11 35.69
CA PRO A 132 -3.39 19.50 36.13
C PRO A 132 -1.94 19.96 36.04
#